data_AF-F4AX43-F1
#
_entry.id   AF-F4AX43-F1
#
_cell.length_a   1.000
_cell.length_b   1.000
_cell.length_c   1.000
_cell.angle_alpha   90.00
_cell.angle_beta   90.00
_cell.angle_gamma   90.00
#
_symmetry.space_group_name_H-M   'P 1'
#
loop_
_entity.id
_entity.type
_entity.pdbx_description
1 polymer ?
#
loop_
_entity_poly.entity_id
_entity_poly.type
_entity_poly.pdbx_seq_one_letter_code
_entity_poly.pdbx_strand_id
1 'polypeptide(L)'
;MLVAFALVTLVGYAQSPFDKYEDVKGVTSIVMNQKMFKLLSKVDLNSSDPEMQKYINLVDNLENVKMYTSTNTGVMDQMSGTMKSYITSSNLQELMRVKDDGKNVKFYYKEGSSEDYVKEFVMFLNGDMDGEKRAVFFQVTGNIDLKQISKLAQDLDFKGSDALKEVGNAKKS
;
A
#
# COMPACT_ATOMS: atom_id res chain seq x y z
N MET A 1 2.15 48.77 -21.99
CA MET A 1 2.80 47.81 -21.07
C MET A 1 1.77 46.72 -20.77
N LEU A 2 1.87 45.57 -21.45
CA LEU A 2 0.95 44.44 -21.30
C LEU A 2 1.35 43.65 -20.07
N VAL A 3 0.51 43.66 -19.03
CA VAL A 3 0.68 42.81 -17.84
C VAL A 3 0.10 41.45 -18.19
N ALA A 4 0.96 40.51 -18.59
CA ALA A 4 0.60 39.11 -18.71
C ALA A 4 0.46 38.51 -17.30
N PHE A 5 -0.78 38.20 -16.89
CA PHE A 5 -1.06 37.38 -15.73
C PHE A 5 -0.66 35.94 -16.07
N ALA A 6 0.57 35.55 -15.68
CA ALA A 6 0.93 34.15 -15.62
C ALA A 6 0.11 33.50 -14.49
N LEU A 7 -0.89 32.69 -14.87
CA LEU A 7 -1.49 31.70 -13.97
C LEU A 7 -0.41 30.66 -13.67
N VAL A 8 0.43 30.93 -12.68
CA VAL A 8 1.23 29.89 -12.03
C VAL A 8 0.20 29.00 -11.35
N THR A 9 -0.13 27.87 -11.99
CA THR A 9 -0.74 26.75 -11.29
C THR A 9 0.24 26.40 -10.18
N LEU A 10 -0.12 26.77 -8.94
CA LEU A 10 0.55 26.29 -7.75
C LEU A 10 0.35 24.78 -7.76
N VAL A 11 1.31 24.07 -8.35
CA VAL A 11 1.26 22.62 -8.39
C VAL A 11 1.52 22.17 -6.96
N GLY A 12 0.45 21.87 -6.24
CA GLY A 12 0.46 21.33 -4.89
C GLY A 12 1.03 19.92 -4.90
N TYR A 13 2.34 19.81 -5.11
CA TYR A 13 3.10 18.57 -4.96
C TYR A 13 3.40 18.38 -3.47
N ALA A 14 2.55 17.63 -2.75
CA ALA A 14 2.95 17.06 -1.46
C ALA A 14 2.00 15.98 -0.91
N GLN A 15 0.70 16.04 -1.18
CA GLN A 15 -0.24 15.04 -0.63
C GLN A 15 -0.27 13.80 -1.52
N SER A 16 -0.19 12.61 -0.90
CA SER A 16 -0.46 11.37 -1.63
C SER A 16 -1.87 11.49 -2.22
N PRO A 17 -2.12 11.09 -3.48
CA PRO A 17 -3.43 11.23 -4.12
C PRO A 17 -4.57 10.55 -3.35
N PHE A 18 -4.23 9.63 -2.44
CA PHE A 18 -5.17 8.94 -1.57
C PHE A 18 -5.44 9.66 -0.23
N ASP A 19 -4.64 10.64 0.17
CA ASP A 19 -4.84 11.37 1.45
C ASP A 19 -6.14 12.15 1.45
N LYS A 20 -6.66 12.52 0.28
CA LYS A 20 -7.98 13.14 0.13
C LYS A 20 -9.14 12.26 0.64
N TYR A 21 -8.93 10.96 0.85
CA TYR A 21 -9.94 10.04 1.35
C TYR A 21 -9.99 9.96 2.88
N GLU A 22 -9.02 10.55 3.59
CA GLU A 22 -8.97 10.52 5.06
C GLU A 22 -10.27 11.00 5.70
N ASP A 23 -10.84 12.10 5.18
CA ASP A 23 -12.04 12.76 5.71
C ASP A 23 -13.32 12.50 4.89
N VAL A 24 -13.28 11.57 3.93
CA VAL A 24 -14.45 11.29 3.07
C VAL A 24 -15.47 10.43 3.81
N LYS A 25 -16.73 10.90 3.84
CA LYS A 25 -17.83 10.13 4.42
C LYS A 25 -17.97 8.76 3.73
N GLY A 26 -18.01 7.71 4.53
CA GLY A 26 -18.08 6.32 4.03
C GLY A 26 -16.72 5.71 3.70
N VAL A 27 -15.62 6.38 4.04
CA VAL A 27 -14.27 5.80 4.08
C VAL A 27 -13.89 5.51 5.52
N THR A 28 -13.35 4.32 5.76
CA THR A 28 -12.61 4.01 6.97
C THR A 28 -11.13 4.18 6.67
N SER A 29 -10.46 5.01 7.48
CA SER A 29 -9.08 5.45 7.27
C SER A 29 -8.21 5.02 8.44
N ILE A 30 -7.10 4.33 8.15
CA ILE A 30 -6.07 3.99 9.13
C ILE A 30 -4.75 4.58 8.61
N VAL A 31 -4.19 5.53 9.34
CA VAL A 31 -2.90 6.14 9.01
C VAL A 31 -1.98 6.02 10.21
N MET A 32 -0.89 5.30 10.04
CA MET A 32 0.14 5.11 11.05
C MET A 32 1.48 5.59 10.53
N ASN A 33 2.19 6.37 11.34
CA ASN A 33 3.54 6.82 11.04
C ASN A 33 4.56 6.08 11.91
N GLN A 34 5.84 6.24 11.57
CA GLN A 34 6.95 5.61 12.29
C GLN A 34 6.94 5.86 13.81
N LYS A 35 6.43 7.01 14.27
CA LYS A 35 6.35 7.28 15.71
C LYS A 35 5.34 6.36 16.41
N MET A 36 4.18 6.13 15.80
CA MET A 36 3.18 5.19 16.35
C MET A 36 3.74 3.78 16.44
N PHE A 37 4.42 3.33 15.38
CA PHE A 37 5.10 2.05 15.34
C PHE A 37 6.15 1.88 16.43
N LYS A 38 7.01 2.89 16.62
CA LYS A 38 8.02 2.91 17.69
C LYS A 38 7.42 2.93 19.10
N LEU A 39 6.21 3.47 19.26
CA LEU A 39 5.51 3.44 20.53
C LEU A 39 4.92 2.05 20.79
N LEU A 40 4.27 1.44 19.79
CA LEU A 40 3.73 0.08 19.88
C LEU A 40 4.84 -0.94 20.14
N SER A 41 5.96 -0.87 19.40
CA SER A 41 7.07 -1.79 19.61
C SER A 41 7.55 -1.72 21.06
N LYS A 42 7.73 -0.52 21.62
CA LYS A 42 8.15 -0.31 23.02
C LYS A 42 7.17 -0.82 24.07
N VAL A 43 5.86 -0.73 23.81
CA VAL A 43 4.83 -1.27 24.72
C VAL A 43 4.85 -2.79 24.72
N ASP A 44 5.16 -3.41 23.57
CA ASP A 44 5.14 -4.86 23.37
C ASP A 44 6.50 -5.56 23.60
N LEU A 45 7.60 -4.82 23.80
CA LEU A 45 8.95 -5.36 24.12
C LEU A 45 9.01 -6.25 25.38
N ASN A 46 7.91 -6.36 26.14
CA ASN A 46 7.79 -7.25 27.30
C ASN A 46 7.38 -8.68 26.92
N SER A 47 7.18 -8.99 25.64
CA SER A 47 6.82 -10.32 25.16
C SER A 47 8.04 -11.00 24.50
N SER A 48 8.54 -12.08 25.12
CA SER A 48 9.73 -12.82 24.69
C SER A 48 9.53 -13.70 23.44
N ASP A 49 8.56 -13.37 22.59
CA ASP A 49 8.14 -14.22 21.47
C ASP A 49 9.03 -14.01 20.23
N PRO A 50 9.72 -15.06 19.72
CA PRO A 50 10.55 -14.99 18.52
C PRO A 50 9.80 -14.61 17.23
N GLU A 51 8.48 -14.84 17.13
CA GLU A 51 7.69 -14.39 15.98
C GLU A 51 7.45 -12.88 16.03
N MET A 52 7.18 -12.34 17.22
CA MET A 52 7.01 -10.90 17.45
C MET A 52 8.25 -10.08 17.09
N GLN A 53 9.47 -10.60 17.35
CA GLN A 53 10.70 -9.92 16.94
C GLN A 53 10.83 -9.74 15.42
N LYS A 54 10.28 -10.67 14.61
CA LYS A 54 10.27 -10.53 13.15
C LYS A 54 9.34 -9.40 12.71
N TYR A 55 8.18 -9.25 13.36
CA TYR A 55 7.26 -8.14 13.13
C TYR A 55 7.83 -6.79 13.60
N ILE A 56 8.62 -6.75 14.67
CA ILE A 56 9.32 -5.52 15.11
C ILE A 56 10.35 -5.06 14.07
N ASN A 57 11.18 -5.96 13.54
CA ASN A 57 12.18 -5.63 12.52
C ASN A 57 11.55 -5.21 11.18
N LEU A 58 10.37 -5.74 10.86
CA LEU A 58 9.54 -5.27 9.74
C LEU A 58 9.13 -3.82 9.95
N VAL A 59 8.63 -3.52 11.14
CA VAL A 59 8.04 -2.24 11.54
C VAL A 59 9.07 -1.10 11.65
N ASP A 60 10.31 -1.39 12.08
CA ASP A 60 11.36 -0.37 12.20
C ASP A 60 11.75 0.27 10.85
N ASN A 61 11.62 -0.50 9.76
CA ASN A 61 11.93 -0.04 8.42
C ASN A 61 10.75 0.65 7.72
N LEU A 62 9.58 0.71 8.36
CA LEU A 62 8.41 1.39 7.83
C LEU A 62 8.40 2.86 8.26
N GLU A 63 8.18 3.74 7.30
CA GLU A 63 7.98 5.17 7.55
C GLU A 63 6.49 5.48 7.76
N ASN A 64 5.64 4.92 6.90
CA ASN A 64 4.22 5.20 6.92
C ASN A 64 3.39 4.02 6.41
N VAL A 65 2.26 3.76 7.07
CA VAL A 65 1.23 2.81 6.62
C VAL A 65 -0.08 3.56 6.48
N LYS A 66 -0.73 3.41 5.33
CA LYS A 66 -2.05 3.98 5.04
C LYS A 66 -2.98 2.89 4.56
N MET A 67 -4.18 2.84 5.11
CA MET A 67 -5.26 2.00 4.63
C MET A 67 -6.52 2.83 4.50
N TYR A 68 -7.13 2.77 3.32
CA TYR A 68 -8.43 3.37 3.07
C TYR A 68 -9.35 2.28 2.57
N THR A 69 -10.52 2.15 3.17
CA THR A 69 -11.53 1.20 2.71
C THR A 69 -12.92 1.81 2.65
N SER A 70 -13.70 1.40 1.65
CA SER A 70 -15.08 1.83 1.50
C SER A 70 -15.94 0.75 0.86
N THR A 71 -17.20 0.70 1.29
CA THR A 71 -18.27 -0.11 0.70
C THR A 71 -19.28 0.75 -0.07
N ASN A 72 -19.08 2.08 -0.09
CA ASN A 72 -19.88 2.99 -0.90
C ASN A 72 -19.44 2.94 -2.36
N THR A 73 -20.35 2.53 -3.25
CA THR A 73 -20.06 2.34 -4.68
C THR A 73 -19.45 3.57 -5.37
N GLY A 74 -19.97 4.76 -5.07
CA GLY A 74 -19.43 6.01 -5.64
C GLY A 74 -18.00 6.30 -5.18
N VAL A 75 -17.70 6.06 -3.91
CA VAL A 75 -16.35 6.21 -3.36
C VAL A 75 -15.40 5.14 -3.93
N MET A 76 -15.86 3.90 -4.07
CA MET A 76 -15.07 2.82 -4.67
C MET A 76 -14.65 3.13 -6.12
N ASP A 77 -15.53 3.73 -6.91
CA ASP A 77 -15.23 4.16 -8.28
C ASP A 77 -14.20 5.29 -8.29
N GLN A 78 -14.34 6.26 -7.38
CA GLN A 78 -13.37 7.35 -7.21
C GLN A 78 -11.98 6.81 -6.80
N MET A 79 -11.92 5.88 -5.86
CA MET A 79 -10.68 5.22 -5.42
C MET A 79 -10.04 4.48 -6.59
N SER A 80 -10.83 3.79 -7.41
CA SER A 80 -10.35 3.09 -8.61
C SER A 80 -9.78 4.05 -9.66
N GLY A 81 -10.43 5.20 -9.88
CA GLY A 81 -9.91 6.26 -10.74
C GLY A 81 -8.61 6.86 -10.20
N THR A 82 -8.56 7.09 -8.89
CA THR A 82 -7.36 7.62 -8.22
C THR A 82 -6.19 6.64 -8.30
N MET A 83 -6.44 5.34 -8.15
CA MET A 83 -5.40 4.32 -8.30
C MET A 83 -4.79 4.33 -9.70
N LYS A 84 -5.62 4.45 -10.75
CA LYS A 84 -5.12 4.55 -12.14
C LYS A 84 -4.17 5.73 -12.32
N SER A 85 -4.54 6.91 -11.81
CA SER A 85 -3.67 8.09 -11.83
C SER A 85 -2.43 7.91 -10.97
N TYR A 86 -2.55 7.23 -9.84
CA TYR A 86 -1.45 7.03 -8.89
C TYR A 86 -0.35 6.14 -9.47
N ILE A 87 -0.71 5.06 -10.17
CA ILE A 87 0.24 4.17 -10.84
C ILE A 87 1.16 4.97 -11.77
N THR A 88 0.59 5.82 -12.61
CA THR A 88 1.35 6.63 -13.58
C THR A 88 2.14 7.76 -12.91
N SER A 89 1.51 8.51 -12.02
CA SER A 89 2.17 9.67 -11.39
C SER A 89 3.31 9.29 -10.43
N SER A 90 3.22 8.12 -9.80
CA SER A 90 4.23 7.62 -8.87
C SER A 90 5.21 6.64 -9.48
N ASN A 91 5.11 6.35 -10.79
CA ASN A 91 5.91 5.35 -11.50
C ASN A 91 5.90 3.98 -10.77
N LEU A 92 4.71 3.53 -10.38
CA LEU A 92 4.55 2.24 -9.73
C LEU A 92 4.67 1.10 -10.75
N GLN A 93 5.45 0.07 -10.41
CA GLN A 93 5.58 -1.16 -11.18
C GLN A 93 4.61 -2.21 -10.65
N GLU A 94 3.91 -2.91 -11.53
CA GLU A 94 3.03 -4.01 -11.14
C GLU A 94 3.87 -5.23 -10.76
N LEU A 95 3.70 -5.73 -9.54
CA LEU A 95 4.37 -6.95 -9.07
C LEU A 95 3.57 -8.19 -9.44
N MET A 96 2.27 -8.14 -9.18
CA MET A 96 1.36 -9.26 -9.42
C MET A 96 -0.09 -8.77 -9.44
N ARG A 97 -0.97 -9.60 -9.99
CA ARG A 97 -2.41 -9.38 -9.98
C ARG A 97 -3.16 -10.68 -9.80
N VAL A 98 -4.23 -10.64 -9.03
CA VAL A 98 -5.15 -11.76 -8.83
C VAL A 98 -6.53 -11.32 -9.26
N LYS A 99 -7.16 -12.14 -10.10
CA LYS A 99 -8.53 -11.93 -10.55
C LYS A 99 -9.29 -13.23 -10.33
N ASP A 100 -10.28 -13.19 -9.45
CA ASP A 100 -11.22 -14.27 -9.15
C ASP A 100 -12.64 -13.70 -9.29
N ASP A 101 -13.67 -14.53 -9.43
CA ASP A 101 -15.03 -14.10 -9.76
C ASP A 101 -15.53 -12.95 -8.85
N GLY A 102 -15.58 -11.73 -9.40
CA GLY A 102 -15.97 -10.52 -8.66
C GLY A 102 -14.90 -9.90 -7.77
N LYS A 103 -13.67 -10.44 -7.69
CA LYS A 103 -12.54 -9.93 -6.90
C LYS A 103 -11.35 -9.57 -7.80
N ASN A 104 -10.83 -8.35 -7.66
CA ASN A 104 -9.62 -7.93 -8.38
C ASN A 104 -8.65 -7.28 -7.41
N VAL A 105 -7.49 -7.89 -7.24
CA VAL A 105 -6.43 -7.39 -6.36
C VAL A 105 -5.16 -7.23 -7.15
N LYS A 106 -4.54 -6.08 -6.95
CA LYS A 106 -3.32 -5.69 -7.66
C LYS A 106 -2.30 -5.21 -6.66
N PHE A 107 -1.06 -5.62 -6.90
CA PHE A 107 0.06 -5.30 -6.05
C PHE A 107 1.09 -4.55 -6.88
N TYR A 108 1.57 -3.46 -6.32
CA TYR A 108 2.47 -2.53 -6.96
C TYR A 108 3.62 -2.21 -6.03
N TYR A 109 4.75 -1.82 -6.61
CA TYR A 109 5.89 -1.33 -5.85
C TYR A 109 6.58 -0.18 -6.56
N LYS A 110 7.39 0.54 -5.80
CA LYS A 110 8.31 1.56 -6.31
C LYS A 110 9.71 1.18 -5.89
N GLU A 111 10.62 1.08 -6.86
CA GLU A 111 12.02 0.71 -6.62
C GLU A 111 12.66 1.58 -5.53
N GLY A 112 13.37 0.92 -4.61
CA GLY A 112 14.11 1.54 -3.52
C GLY A 112 15.56 1.82 -3.90
N SER A 113 16.45 1.79 -2.91
CA SER A 113 17.89 2.07 -3.09
C SER A 113 18.67 0.94 -3.75
N SER A 114 18.12 -0.28 -3.79
CA SER A 114 18.73 -1.46 -4.41
C SER A 114 17.65 -2.44 -4.90
N GLU A 115 18.03 -3.42 -5.71
CA GLU A 115 17.08 -4.36 -6.36
C GLU A 115 16.24 -5.23 -5.41
N ASP A 116 16.67 -5.38 -4.15
CA ASP A 116 15.97 -6.17 -3.13
C ASP A 116 15.07 -5.31 -2.23
N TYR A 117 15.19 -3.98 -2.32
CA TYR A 117 14.46 -3.04 -1.47
C TYR A 117 13.52 -2.16 -2.29
N VAL A 118 12.31 -1.96 -1.76
CA VAL A 118 11.31 -1.05 -2.33
C VAL A 118 11.04 0.09 -1.38
N LYS A 119 10.92 1.30 -1.93
CA LYS A 119 10.58 2.48 -1.14
C LYS A 119 9.10 2.59 -0.82
N GLU A 120 8.29 1.88 -1.62
CA GLU A 120 6.84 1.90 -1.51
C GLU A 120 6.25 0.59 -2.02
N PHE A 121 5.27 0.09 -1.29
CA PHE A 121 4.41 -1.00 -1.68
C PHE A 121 2.95 -0.57 -1.61
N VAL A 122 2.17 -0.91 -2.62
CA VAL A 122 0.75 -0.57 -2.71
C VAL A 122 -0.05 -1.81 -3.10
N MET A 123 -1.08 -2.10 -2.32
CA MET A 123 -2.11 -3.07 -2.67
C MET A 123 -3.42 -2.32 -2.94
N PHE A 124 -4.07 -2.67 -4.05
CA PHE A 124 -5.39 -2.18 -4.36
C PHE A 124 -6.34 -3.35 -4.65
N LEU A 125 -7.38 -3.45 -3.85
CA LEU A 125 -8.49 -4.39 -4.00
C LEU A 125 -9.73 -3.62 -4.41
N ASN A 126 -10.43 -4.12 -5.42
CA ASN A 126 -11.81 -3.73 -5.70
C ASN A 126 -12.59 -4.99 -6.08
N GLY A 127 -13.60 -5.33 -5.28
CA GLY A 127 -14.43 -6.49 -5.52
C GLY A 127 -15.26 -6.92 -4.33
N ASP A 128 -15.88 -8.08 -4.47
CA ASP A 128 -16.67 -8.71 -3.41
C ASP A 128 -15.76 -9.30 -2.32
N MET A 129 -15.98 -8.92 -1.06
CA MET A 129 -15.36 -9.54 0.10
C MET A 129 -16.50 -10.00 1.02
N ASP A 130 -16.60 -11.32 1.20
CA ASP A 130 -17.59 -11.95 2.09
C ASP A 130 -19.05 -11.54 1.82
N GLY A 131 -19.41 -11.35 0.54
CA GLY A 131 -20.76 -10.98 0.10
C GLY A 131 -21.02 -9.47 0.06
N GLU A 132 -20.01 -8.63 0.35
CA GLU A 132 -20.11 -7.18 0.28
C GLU A 132 -19.05 -6.60 -0.68
N LYS A 133 -19.47 -5.75 -1.61
CA LYS A 133 -18.55 -5.03 -2.48
C LYS A 133 -17.76 -4.00 -1.68
N ARG A 134 -16.43 -4.05 -1.81
CA ARG A 134 -15.51 -3.16 -1.09
C ARG A 134 -14.33 -2.77 -1.96
N ALA A 135 -13.86 -1.55 -1.79
CA ALA A 135 -12.54 -1.13 -2.22
C ALA A 135 -11.61 -1.06 -1.00
N VAL A 136 -10.38 -1.53 -1.15
CA VAL A 136 -9.31 -1.39 -0.17
C VAL A 136 -8.09 -0.86 -0.89
N PHE A 137 -7.60 0.27 -0.44
CA PHE A 137 -6.27 0.77 -0.74
C PHE A 137 -5.39 0.55 0.49
N PHE A 138 -4.22 -0.03 0.28
CA PHE A 138 -3.23 -0.22 1.32
C PHE A 138 -1.87 0.23 0.78
N GLN A 139 -1.16 1.03 1.54
CA GLN A 139 0.14 1.57 1.18
C GLN A 139 1.08 1.44 2.37
N VAL A 140 2.30 1.02 2.07
CA VAL A 140 3.43 1.04 2.99
C VAL A 140 4.58 1.76 2.32
N THR A 141 5.16 2.75 2.99
CA THR A 141 6.39 3.41 2.57
C THR A 141 7.49 3.18 3.60
N GLY A 142 8.74 3.11 3.15
CA GLY A 142 9.89 2.87 3.99
C GLY A 142 11.00 2.15 3.22
N ASN A 143 11.94 1.53 3.92
CA ASN A 143 12.99 0.73 3.29
C ASN A 143 12.64 -0.77 3.38
N ILE A 144 11.79 -1.24 2.47
CA ILE A 144 11.10 -2.53 2.61
C ILE A 144 11.81 -3.62 1.80
N ASP A 145 12.22 -4.71 2.45
CA ASP A 145 12.75 -5.89 1.75
C ASP A 145 11.62 -6.65 1.03
N LEU A 146 11.74 -6.86 -0.29
CA LEU A 146 10.76 -7.59 -1.09
C LEU A 146 10.49 -9.03 -0.57
N LYS A 147 11.48 -9.67 0.06
CA LYS A 147 11.34 -11.01 0.67
C LYS A 147 10.39 -11.02 1.86
N GLN A 148 10.16 -9.85 2.48
CA GLN A 148 9.23 -9.70 3.59
C GLN A 148 7.80 -9.51 3.11
N ILE A 149 7.61 -8.79 1.99
CA ILE A 149 6.31 -8.60 1.35
C ILE A 149 5.74 -9.94 0.85
N SER A 150 6.58 -10.80 0.28
CA SER A 150 6.15 -12.12 -0.21
C SER A 150 5.65 -13.03 0.93
N LYS A 151 6.22 -12.90 2.14
CA LYS A 151 5.73 -13.59 3.34
C LYS A 151 4.41 -13.01 3.84
N LEU A 152 4.28 -11.68 3.90
CA LEU A 152 3.03 -11.04 4.32
C LEU A 152 1.84 -11.41 3.41
N ALA A 153 2.08 -11.51 2.10
CA ALA A 153 1.06 -11.95 1.15
C ALA A 153 0.72 -13.46 1.25
N GLN A 154 1.65 -14.29 1.76
CA GLN A 154 1.39 -15.70 2.06
C GLN A 154 0.58 -15.88 3.35
N ASP A 155 0.89 -15.11 4.39
CA ASP A 155 0.22 -15.18 5.70
C ASP A 155 -1.23 -14.66 5.65
N LEU A 156 -1.54 -13.75 4.71
CA LEU A 156 -2.90 -13.24 4.50
C LEU A 156 -3.81 -14.19 3.69
N ASP A 157 -3.40 -15.45 3.48
CA ASP A 157 -4.10 -16.52 2.74
C ASP A 157 -4.77 -16.04 1.45
N PHE A 158 -4.07 -15.18 0.71
CA PHE A 158 -4.55 -14.63 -0.53
C PHE A 158 -4.26 -15.63 -1.65
N LYS A 159 -5.27 -16.07 -2.43
CA LYS A 159 -5.13 -17.07 -3.54
C LYS A 159 -4.03 -16.76 -4.60
N GLY A 160 -3.35 -15.62 -4.54
CA GLY A 160 -2.18 -15.27 -5.36
C GLY A 160 -0.82 -15.46 -4.69
N SER A 161 -0.78 -15.97 -3.46
CA SER A 161 0.45 -16.25 -2.70
C SER A 161 1.35 -17.28 -3.39
N ASP A 162 0.77 -18.21 -4.16
CA ASP A 162 1.51 -19.19 -4.95
C ASP A 162 2.27 -18.55 -6.12
N ALA A 163 1.73 -17.50 -6.74
CA ALA A 163 2.41 -16.76 -7.81
C ALA A 163 3.61 -15.94 -7.29
N LEU A 164 3.57 -15.49 -6.02
CA LEU A 164 4.69 -14.78 -5.38
C LEU A 164 5.83 -15.69 -4.93
N LYS A 165 5.55 -16.98 -4.70
CA LYS A 165 6.60 -17.98 -4.40
C LYS A 165 7.58 -18.12 -5.56
N GLU A 166 7.11 -17.99 -6.81
CA GLU A 166 7.97 -18.09 -7.99
C GLU A 166 8.89 -16.88 -8.16
N VAL A 167 8.40 -15.67 -7.88
CA VAL A 167 9.21 -14.43 -7.93
C VAL A 167 10.34 -14.47 -6.89
N GLY A 168 10.09 -15.02 -5.70
CA GLY A 168 11.13 -15.21 -4.67
C GLY A 168 12.20 -16.24 -5.02
N ASN A 169 11.87 -17.22 -5.88
CA ASN A 169 12.78 -18.28 -6.31
C ASN A 169 13.57 -17.91 -7.59
N ALA A 170 13.06 -17.00 -8.42
CA ALA A 170 13.70 -16.56 -9.66
C ALA A 170 15.03 -15.79 -9.46
N LYS A 171 15.31 -15.28 -8.24
CA LYS A 171 16.61 -14.65 -7.90
C LYS A 171 17.66 -15.62 -7.33
N LYS A 172 17.40 -16.93 -7.32
CA LYS A 172 18.35 -17.97 -6.85
C LYS A 172 19.01 -18.78 -7.97
N SER A 173 18.78 -18.44 -9.24
CA SER A 173 19.44 -19.06 -10.40
C SER A 173 20.44 -18.12 -11.06
#